data_AF-A0A7S2PH93-F1
#
_entry.id   AF-A0A7S2PH93-F1
#
_cell.length_a   1.000
_cell.length_b   1.000
_cell.length_c   1.000
_cell.angle_alpha   90.00
_cell.angle_beta   90.00
_cell.angle_gamma   90.00
#
_symmetry.space_group_name_H-M   'P 1'
#
loop_
_entity.id
_entity.type
_entity.pdbx_description
1 polymer ?
#
loop_
_entity_poly.entity_id
_entity_poly.type
_entity_poly.pdbx_seq_one_letter_code
_entity_poly.pdbx_strand_id
1 'polypeptide(L)'
;NGLVPMLRVYDVTSHYVDQGGGKRPGAFAVYLEPWHADIFDVLNLKKNHGKEEQRARNLFYGLWVPDLFMKRVQENGMWSLMCPDQCPGLAHCHGEEFDRLYAQYESEGRHTRQVRARELWAAILDAQIETGTPYLLYKDAANKKSNQQNLGTIQCSNLCTEIIQYTDEEEVAVCNLASICLAKFVVTERGRYGSTTPGKAYFDHEQLHKVAKIVTKNLDKVIDANLYPIDGAKKSNRRHRPVGIGVSGLADTFLRLGLPFASKKAKELNE
;
A
#
# COMPACT_ATOMS: atom_id res chain seq x y z
N ASN A 1 -4.61 -23.27 14.54
CA ASN A 1 -5.68 -22.25 14.71
C ASN A 1 -5.76 -21.23 13.58
N GLY A 2 -4.77 -21.14 12.69
CA GLY A 2 -4.82 -20.25 11.51
C GLY A 2 -4.69 -18.76 11.85
N LEU A 3 -4.80 -17.91 10.83
CA LEU A 3 -4.67 -16.46 10.95
C LEU A 3 -5.86 -15.81 11.67
N VAL A 4 -7.08 -16.35 11.52
CA VAL A 4 -8.30 -15.70 12.05
C VAL A 4 -8.23 -15.42 13.57
N PRO A 5 -7.91 -16.39 14.44
CA PRO A 5 -7.82 -16.13 15.88
C PRO A 5 -6.71 -15.15 16.25
N MET A 6 -5.57 -15.18 15.53
CA MET A 6 -4.47 -14.23 15.73
C MET A 6 -4.93 -12.81 15.39
N LEU A 7 -5.55 -12.62 14.23
CA LEU A 7 -6.02 -11.31 13.77
C LEU A 7 -7.09 -10.72 14.69
N ARG A 8 -7.89 -11.56 15.35
CA ARG A 8 -8.83 -11.08 16.38
C ARG A 8 -8.14 -10.46 17.60
N VAL A 9 -6.97 -10.98 18.01
CA VAL A 9 -6.19 -10.37 19.09
C VAL A 9 -5.70 -8.97 18.66
N TYR A 10 -5.23 -8.83 17.43
CA TYR A 10 -4.84 -7.53 16.87
C TYR A 10 -6.02 -6.58 16.70
N ASP A 11 -7.19 -7.08 16.32
CA ASP A 11 -8.42 -6.29 16.22
C ASP A 11 -8.81 -5.69 17.57
N VAL A 12 -8.85 -6.50 18.63
CA VAL A 12 -9.13 -6.03 20.00
C VAL A 12 -8.06 -5.05 20.48
N THR A 13 -6.79 -5.32 20.18
CA THR A 13 -5.67 -4.43 20.53
C THR A 13 -5.82 -3.06 19.85
N SER A 14 -6.17 -3.04 18.56
CA SER A 14 -6.39 -1.81 17.80
C SER A 14 -7.52 -0.96 18.37
N HIS A 15 -8.55 -1.62 18.92
CA HIS A 15 -9.67 -0.94 19.56
C HIS A 15 -9.33 -0.43 20.97
N TYR A 16 -8.52 -1.17 21.73
CA TYR A 16 -8.09 -0.79 23.07
C TYR A 16 -7.16 0.44 23.08
N VAL A 17 -6.26 0.54 22.09
CA VAL A 17 -5.28 1.65 22.00
C VAL A 17 -5.84 2.79 21.15
N ASP A 18 -6.46 3.78 21.80
CA ASP A 18 -7.26 4.84 21.17
C ASP A 18 -6.56 6.22 21.03
N GLN A 19 -5.23 6.20 20.88
CA GLN A 19 -4.36 7.38 20.82
C GLN A 19 -4.44 8.29 22.06
N GLY A 20 -4.76 7.71 23.23
CA GLY A 20 -4.67 8.39 24.52
C GLY A 20 -5.90 9.23 24.85
N GLY A 21 -7.05 8.57 25.03
CA GLY A 21 -8.26 9.18 25.59
C GLY A 21 -9.42 9.33 24.59
N GLY A 22 -9.65 8.29 23.77
CA GLY A 22 -10.82 8.18 22.90
C GLY A 22 -10.80 9.04 21.62
N LYS A 23 -9.66 9.64 21.27
CA LYS A 23 -9.60 10.54 20.10
C LYS A 23 -9.73 9.78 18.78
N ARG A 24 -9.08 8.62 18.65
CA ARG A 24 -9.17 7.79 17.45
C ARG A 24 -8.70 6.36 17.72
N PRO A 25 -9.49 5.32 17.38
CA PRO A 25 -9.02 3.94 17.44
C PRO A 25 -7.73 3.74 16.65
N GLY A 26 -6.88 2.81 17.09
CA GLY A 26 -5.74 2.34 16.32
C GLY A 26 -6.19 1.77 14.98
N ALA A 27 -5.36 1.92 13.95
CA ALA A 27 -5.65 1.46 12.60
C ALA A 27 -4.47 0.64 12.07
N PHE A 28 -4.69 -0.65 11.84
CA PHE A 28 -3.69 -1.56 11.28
C PHE A 28 -4.17 -2.08 9.93
N ALA A 29 -3.29 -2.07 8.93
CA ALA A 29 -3.50 -2.78 7.68
C ALA A 29 -2.71 -4.08 7.70
N VAL A 30 -3.41 -5.19 7.53
CA VAL A 30 -2.85 -6.53 7.45
C VAL A 30 -2.61 -6.87 5.98
N TYR A 31 -1.38 -7.19 5.65
CA TYR A 31 -1.00 -7.60 4.29
C TYR A 31 -0.84 -9.11 4.23
N LEU A 32 -1.43 -9.73 3.20
CA LEU A 32 -1.36 -11.17 2.96
C LEU A 32 -1.14 -11.48 1.49
N GLU A 33 -0.28 -12.44 1.19
CA GLU A 33 -0.12 -12.94 -0.17
C GLU A 33 -1.23 -13.96 -0.52
N PRO A 34 -1.78 -13.95 -1.76
CA PRO A 34 -2.96 -14.75 -2.10
C PRO A 34 -2.71 -16.26 -2.17
N TRP A 35 -1.47 -16.73 -2.03
CA TRP A 35 -1.16 -18.16 -1.90
C TRP A 35 -1.37 -18.70 -0.48
N HIS A 36 -1.58 -17.85 0.53
CA HIS A 36 -1.70 -18.32 1.90
C HIS A 36 -2.94 -19.21 2.09
N ALA A 37 -2.81 -20.33 2.82
CA ALA A 37 -3.88 -21.30 3.09
C ALA A 37 -5.19 -20.66 3.60
N ASP A 38 -5.08 -19.71 4.53
CA ASP A 38 -6.22 -19.04 5.17
C ASP A 38 -6.81 -17.86 4.36
N ILE A 39 -6.39 -17.65 3.11
CA ILE A 39 -6.77 -16.45 2.33
C ILE A 39 -8.30 -16.24 2.25
N PHE A 40 -9.06 -17.31 2.04
CA PHE A 40 -10.53 -17.23 1.96
C PHE A 40 -11.15 -16.78 3.27
N ASP A 41 -10.63 -17.23 4.41
CA ASP A 41 -11.13 -16.83 5.72
C ASP A 41 -10.79 -15.37 6.01
N VAL A 42 -9.57 -14.93 5.63
CA VAL A 42 -9.14 -13.53 5.77
C VAL A 42 -10.02 -12.58 4.95
N LEU A 43 -10.41 -12.97 3.72
CA LEU A 43 -11.34 -12.18 2.89
C LEU A 43 -12.73 -12.01 3.54
N ASN A 44 -13.10 -12.88 4.47
CA ASN A 44 -14.39 -12.80 5.17
C ASN A 44 -14.33 -11.99 6.47
N LEU A 45 -13.14 -11.60 6.97
CA LEU A 45 -12.99 -10.99 8.30
C LEU A 45 -13.67 -9.63 8.46
N LYS A 46 -13.78 -8.85 7.37
CA LYS A 46 -14.40 -7.52 7.38
C LYS A 46 -15.88 -7.52 6.99
N LYS A 47 -16.41 -8.65 6.52
CA LYS A 47 -17.81 -8.77 6.08
C LYS A 47 -18.78 -8.50 7.23
N ASN A 48 -19.93 -7.93 6.90
CA ASN A 48 -20.90 -7.55 7.92
C ASN A 48 -21.68 -8.77 8.43
N HIS A 49 -22.05 -9.69 7.52
CA HIS A 49 -22.77 -10.90 7.87
C HIS A 49 -21.83 -12.04 8.30
N GLY A 50 -22.35 -13.03 9.02
CA GLY A 50 -21.65 -14.24 9.48
C GLY A 50 -21.31 -14.25 10.97
N LYS A 51 -20.52 -15.24 11.44
CA LYS A 51 -20.24 -15.43 12.87
C LYS A 51 -19.25 -14.39 13.39
N GLU A 52 -19.59 -13.69 14.47
CA GLU A 52 -18.73 -12.67 15.11
C GLU A 52 -17.36 -13.21 15.53
N GLU A 53 -17.30 -14.47 15.95
CA GLU A 53 -16.06 -15.16 16.32
C GLU A 53 -15.05 -15.29 15.16
N GLN A 54 -15.49 -15.05 13.93
CA GLN A 54 -14.72 -15.08 12.69
C GLN A 54 -14.63 -13.69 12.05
N ARG A 55 -14.72 -12.61 12.84
CA ARG A 55 -14.67 -11.24 12.34
C ARG A 55 -13.62 -10.42 13.07
N ALA A 56 -13.02 -9.50 12.31
CA ALA A 56 -12.03 -8.54 12.78
C ALA A 56 -12.18 -7.27 11.92
N ARG A 57 -13.22 -6.49 12.23
CA ARG A 57 -13.71 -5.39 11.39
C ARG A 57 -12.96 -4.07 11.60
N ASN A 58 -12.25 -3.91 12.72
CA ASN A 58 -11.47 -2.73 13.04
C ASN A 58 -10.15 -2.70 12.25
N LEU A 59 -9.71 -3.86 11.76
CA LEU A 59 -8.55 -3.98 10.88
C LEU A 59 -8.88 -3.59 9.43
N PHE A 60 -7.83 -3.20 8.71
CA PHE A 60 -7.82 -3.06 7.26
C PHE A 60 -7.05 -4.23 6.66
N TYR A 61 -7.39 -4.59 5.42
CA TYR A 61 -6.82 -5.75 4.74
C TYR A 61 -6.27 -5.31 3.39
N GLY A 62 -5.07 -5.79 3.05
CA GLY A 62 -4.43 -5.61 1.76
C GLY A 62 -3.89 -6.93 1.24
N LEU A 63 -3.97 -7.13 -0.08
CA LEU A 63 -3.33 -8.24 -0.75
C LEU A 63 -2.00 -7.79 -1.34
N TRP A 64 -0.96 -8.58 -1.07
CA TRP A 64 0.37 -8.44 -1.64
C TRP A 64 0.51 -9.46 -2.78
N VAL A 65 0.12 -9.05 -3.98
CA VAL A 65 -0.20 -9.92 -5.11
C VAL A 65 1.03 -10.15 -5.99
N PRO A 66 1.54 -11.40 -6.12
CA PRO A 66 2.54 -11.73 -7.12
C PRO A 66 1.95 -11.74 -8.54
N ASP A 67 2.75 -11.41 -9.55
CA ASP A 67 2.36 -11.40 -10.97
C ASP A 67 1.81 -12.78 -11.39
N LEU A 68 2.38 -13.87 -10.84
CA LEU A 68 1.94 -15.24 -11.13
C LEU A 68 0.46 -15.49 -10.83
N PHE A 69 -0.05 -14.94 -9.73
CA PHE A 69 -1.47 -15.09 -9.41
C PHE A 69 -2.34 -14.48 -10.52
N MET A 70 -2.00 -13.28 -10.98
CA MET A 70 -2.74 -12.60 -12.05
C MET A 70 -2.63 -13.36 -13.38
N LYS A 71 -1.45 -13.91 -13.71
CA LYS A 71 -1.27 -14.80 -14.89
C LYS A 71 -2.21 -16.01 -14.81
N ARG A 72 -2.25 -16.70 -13.66
CA ARG A 72 -3.11 -17.88 -13.45
C ARG A 72 -4.61 -17.52 -13.50
N VAL A 73 -5.01 -16.33 -13.01
CA VAL A 73 -6.40 -15.85 -13.14
C VAL A 73 -6.78 -15.65 -14.61
N GLN A 74 -5.92 -15.00 -15.39
CA GLN A 74 -6.11 -14.75 -16.82
C GLN A 74 -6.28 -16.08 -17.59
N GLU A 75 -5.38 -17.03 -17.34
CA GLU A 75 -5.32 -18.35 -18.00
C GLU A 75 -6.37 -19.35 -17.49
N ASN A 76 -7.15 -19.00 -16.45
CA ASN A 76 -8.05 -19.93 -15.74
C ASN A 76 -7.32 -21.17 -15.18
N GLY A 77 -6.07 -20.97 -14.76
CA GLY A 77 -5.21 -22.01 -14.19
C GLY A 77 -5.61 -22.40 -12.77
N MET A 78 -4.93 -23.43 -12.26
CA MET A 78 -4.99 -23.77 -10.84
C MET A 78 -4.13 -22.82 -10.01
N TRP A 79 -4.55 -22.60 -8.78
CA TRP A 79 -3.83 -21.85 -7.76
C TRP A 79 -3.73 -22.70 -6.50
N SER A 80 -2.51 -22.94 -6.05
CA SER A 80 -2.21 -23.72 -4.85
C SER A 80 -2.14 -22.84 -3.62
N LEU A 81 -2.91 -23.20 -2.60
CA LEU A 81 -2.89 -22.58 -1.29
C LEU A 81 -1.91 -23.33 -0.39
N MET A 82 -0.99 -22.61 0.23
CA MET A 82 0.18 -23.17 0.93
C MET A 82 0.27 -22.65 2.37
N CYS A 83 0.81 -23.49 3.25
CA CYS A 83 1.20 -23.10 4.60
C CYS A 83 2.65 -22.58 4.58
N PRO A 84 2.95 -21.40 5.13
CA PRO A 84 4.32 -20.85 5.10
C PRO A 84 5.36 -21.72 5.83
N ASP A 85 4.95 -22.51 6.83
CA ASP A 85 5.82 -23.48 7.49
C ASP A 85 6.21 -24.65 6.56
N GLN A 86 5.27 -25.10 5.74
CA GLN A 86 5.49 -26.15 4.74
C GLN A 86 6.10 -25.62 3.46
N CYS A 87 6.03 -24.32 3.18
CA CYS A 87 6.51 -23.66 1.96
C CYS A 87 7.26 -22.36 2.32
N PRO A 88 8.41 -22.47 3.02
CA PRO A 88 9.13 -21.30 3.51
C PRO A 88 9.72 -20.47 2.37
N GLY A 89 10.01 -19.20 2.64
CA GLY A 89 10.74 -18.33 1.70
C GLY A 89 9.90 -17.65 0.61
N LEU A 90 8.64 -18.07 0.38
CA LEU A 90 7.76 -17.41 -0.61
C LEU A 90 7.57 -15.91 -0.34
N ALA A 91 7.50 -15.50 0.93
CA ALA A 91 7.41 -14.09 1.32
C ALA A 91 8.73 -13.32 1.21
N HIS A 92 9.85 -14.01 1.00
CA HIS A 92 11.21 -13.44 0.96
C HIS A 92 11.81 -13.39 -0.44
N CYS A 93 11.09 -13.82 -1.47
CA CYS A 93 11.46 -13.69 -2.88
C CYS A 93 10.30 -13.09 -3.70
N HIS A 94 10.59 -12.61 -4.91
CA HIS A 94 9.61 -12.01 -5.82
C HIS A 94 9.98 -12.27 -7.29
N GLY A 95 9.07 -11.99 -8.23
CA GLY A 95 9.27 -12.18 -9.66
C GLY A 95 9.61 -13.63 -10.02
N GLU A 96 10.60 -13.84 -10.89
CA GLU A 96 10.95 -15.16 -11.42
C GLU A 96 11.41 -16.15 -10.33
N GLU A 97 12.06 -15.64 -9.27
CA GLU A 97 12.48 -16.48 -8.15
C GLU A 97 11.27 -17.01 -7.38
N PHE A 98 10.26 -16.17 -7.17
CA PHE A 98 8.98 -16.57 -6.58
C PHE A 98 8.27 -17.58 -7.49
N ASP A 99 8.18 -17.30 -8.79
CA ASP A 99 7.50 -18.19 -9.76
C ASP A 99 8.09 -19.60 -9.74
N ARG A 100 9.44 -19.69 -9.72
CA ARG A 100 10.16 -20.96 -9.65
C ARG A 100 9.95 -21.70 -8.33
N LEU A 101 10.08 -21.01 -7.20
CA LEU A 101 9.95 -21.62 -5.87
C LEU A 101 8.51 -22.11 -5.63
N TYR A 102 7.53 -21.29 -6.01
CA TYR A 102 6.12 -21.65 -5.93
C TYR A 102 5.81 -22.88 -6.79
N ALA A 103 6.24 -22.90 -8.06
CA ALA A 103 6.03 -24.05 -8.95
C ALA A 103 6.74 -25.32 -8.46
N GLN A 104 7.92 -25.20 -7.84
CA GLN A 104 8.60 -26.31 -7.19
C GLN A 104 7.72 -26.92 -6.08
N TYR A 105 7.18 -26.12 -5.17
CA TYR A 105 6.28 -26.60 -4.13
C TYR A 105 4.98 -27.19 -4.68
N GLU A 106 4.42 -26.65 -5.77
CA GLU A 106 3.31 -27.28 -6.49
C GLU A 106 3.68 -28.69 -6.96
N SER A 107 4.85 -28.86 -7.58
CA SER A 107 5.32 -30.16 -8.11
C SER A 107 5.63 -31.20 -7.03
N GLU A 108 6.08 -30.75 -5.86
CA GLU A 108 6.33 -31.57 -4.67
C GLU A 108 5.03 -31.95 -3.94
N GLY A 109 3.86 -31.45 -4.38
CA GLY A 109 2.57 -31.67 -3.72
C GLY A 109 2.45 -30.95 -2.37
N ARG A 110 3.27 -29.93 -2.11
CA ARG A 110 3.30 -29.16 -0.86
C ARG A 110 2.27 -28.04 -0.88
N HIS A 111 0.99 -28.40 -0.92
CA HIS A 111 -0.10 -27.46 -0.83
C HIS A 111 -1.22 -28.03 0.05
N THR A 112 -1.90 -27.16 0.77
CA THR A 112 -3.03 -27.55 1.61
C THR A 112 -4.28 -27.81 0.78
N ARG A 113 -4.47 -27.03 -0.29
CA ARG A 113 -5.60 -27.11 -1.22
C ARG A 113 -5.25 -26.45 -2.54
N GLN A 114 -5.76 -26.96 -3.66
CA GLN A 114 -5.76 -26.23 -4.93
C GLN A 114 -7.17 -25.77 -5.27
N VAL A 115 -7.27 -24.56 -5.80
CA VAL A 115 -8.51 -23.95 -6.29
C VAL A 115 -8.31 -23.44 -7.71
N ARG A 116 -9.39 -23.15 -8.43
CA ARG A 116 -9.24 -22.36 -9.66
C ARG A 116 -8.80 -20.95 -9.28
N ALA A 117 -7.82 -20.38 -9.97
CA ALA A 117 -7.38 -19.01 -9.67
C ALA A 117 -8.55 -18.00 -9.76
N ARG A 118 -9.48 -18.21 -10.70
CA ARG A 118 -10.70 -17.40 -10.84
C ARG A 118 -11.68 -17.53 -9.68
N GLU A 119 -11.67 -18.65 -8.94
CA GLU A 119 -12.50 -18.83 -7.75
C GLU A 119 -12.01 -17.91 -6.62
N LEU A 120 -10.70 -17.88 -6.38
CA LEU A 120 -10.12 -16.93 -5.42
C LEU A 120 -10.31 -15.49 -5.90
N TRP A 121 -10.14 -15.21 -7.20
CA TRP A 121 -10.39 -13.89 -7.75
C TRP A 121 -11.84 -13.42 -7.53
N ALA A 122 -12.82 -14.29 -7.75
CA ALA A 122 -14.23 -13.99 -7.46
C ALA A 122 -14.44 -13.66 -5.97
N ALA A 123 -13.86 -14.45 -5.06
CA ALA A 123 -13.94 -14.18 -3.63
C ALA A 123 -13.31 -12.83 -3.22
N ILE A 124 -12.23 -12.41 -3.88
CA ILE A 124 -11.61 -11.09 -3.69
C ILE A 124 -12.56 -9.98 -4.12
N LEU A 125 -13.16 -10.12 -5.32
CA LEU A 125 -14.12 -9.14 -5.85
C LEU A 125 -15.37 -9.04 -4.97
N ASP A 126 -15.91 -10.18 -4.51
CA ASP A 126 -17.06 -10.20 -3.60
C ASP A 126 -16.77 -9.44 -2.31
N ALA A 127 -15.59 -9.65 -1.71
CA ALA A 127 -15.16 -8.92 -0.52
C ALA A 127 -15.02 -7.40 -0.79
N GLN A 128 -14.47 -7.03 -1.95
CA GLN A 128 -14.33 -5.63 -2.34
C GLN A 128 -15.68 -4.96 -2.59
N ILE A 129 -16.63 -5.66 -3.21
CA ILE A 129 -18.00 -5.17 -3.44
C ILE A 129 -18.70 -4.92 -2.11
N GLU A 130 -18.57 -5.82 -1.14
CA GLU A 130 -19.24 -5.69 0.15
C GLU A 130 -18.57 -4.65 1.08
N THR A 131 -17.24 -4.56 1.06
CA THR A 131 -16.49 -3.84 2.11
C THR A 131 -15.57 -2.74 1.61
N GLY A 132 -15.37 -2.61 0.30
CA GLY A 132 -14.34 -1.75 -0.31
C GLY A 132 -12.90 -2.25 -0.13
N THR A 133 -12.71 -3.44 0.47
CA THR A 133 -11.39 -4.04 0.77
C THR A 133 -11.41 -5.54 0.40
N PRO A 134 -10.27 -6.21 0.19
CA PRO A 134 -8.91 -5.76 0.47
C PRO A 134 -8.34 -4.74 -0.54
N TYR A 135 -7.34 -3.97 -0.10
CA TYR A 135 -6.45 -3.25 -1.01
C TYR A 135 -5.75 -4.23 -1.95
N LEU A 136 -5.37 -3.77 -3.14
CA LEU A 136 -4.58 -4.57 -4.09
C LEU A 136 -3.25 -3.88 -4.34
N LEU A 137 -2.16 -4.54 -3.99
CA LEU A 137 -0.81 -4.08 -4.27
C LEU A 137 -0.04 -5.19 -4.97
N TYR A 138 0.69 -4.83 -6.02
CA TYR A 138 1.43 -5.80 -6.84
C TYR A 138 2.85 -5.94 -6.32
N LYS A 139 3.13 -7.04 -5.62
CA LYS A 139 4.40 -7.39 -4.97
C LYS A 139 5.59 -7.23 -5.90
N ASP A 140 5.48 -7.79 -7.10
CA ASP A 140 6.60 -7.84 -8.04
C ASP A 140 6.91 -6.46 -8.60
N ALA A 141 5.87 -5.69 -8.93
CA ALA A 141 6.03 -4.31 -9.38
C ALA A 141 6.61 -3.42 -8.28
N ALA A 142 6.18 -3.59 -7.03
CA ALA A 142 6.67 -2.85 -5.88
C ALA A 142 8.17 -3.14 -5.63
N ASN A 143 8.57 -4.41 -5.69
CA ASN A 143 9.94 -4.82 -5.47
C ASN A 143 10.87 -4.44 -6.64
N LYS A 144 10.51 -4.77 -7.89
CA LYS A 144 11.33 -4.51 -9.09
C LYS A 144 11.64 -3.03 -9.34
N LYS A 145 10.81 -2.12 -8.80
CA LYS A 145 10.91 -0.67 -9.02
C LYS A 145 11.33 0.09 -7.77
N SER A 146 11.69 -0.62 -6.70
CA SER A 146 12.10 0.02 -5.44
C SER A 146 13.59 0.36 -5.48
N ASN A 147 13.94 1.59 -5.09
CA ASN A 147 15.33 1.95 -4.80
C ASN A 147 15.89 1.25 -3.54
N GLN A 148 15.04 0.54 -2.79
CA GLN A 148 15.42 -0.29 -1.64
C GLN A 148 15.53 -1.78 -1.97
N GLN A 149 15.46 -2.19 -3.25
CA GLN A 149 15.59 -3.60 -3.64
C GLN A 149 16.91 -4.25 -3.19
N ASN A 150 17.94 -3.45 -2.94
CA ASN A 150 19.24 -3.88 -2.42
C ASN A 150 19.20 -4.33 -0.95
N LEU A 151 18.11 -4.07 -0.22
CA LEU A 151 17.95 -4.45 1.19
C LEU A 151 17.33 -5.85 1.34
N GLY A 152 16.57 -6.29 0.33
CA GLY A 152 15.83 -7.56 0.33
C GLY A 152 14.40 -7.37 -0.17
N THR A 153 13.61 -8.44 -0.13
CA THR A 153 12.21 -8.41 -0.57
C THR A 153 11.33 -7.61 0.39
N ILE A 154 10.68 -6.58 -0.13
CA ILE A 154 9.63 -5.81 0.53
C ILE A 154 8.36 -6.65 0.63
N GLN A 155 7.84 -6.79 1.86
CA GLN A 155 6.78 -7.75 2.19
C GLN A 155 5.38 -7.11 2.32
N CYS A 156 5.29 -5.79 2.44
CA CYS A 156 4.03 -5.09 2.60
C CYS A 156 4.14 -3.60 2.24
N SER A 157 3.01 -2.90 2.34
CA SER A 157 2.93 -1.44 2.32
C SER A 157 2.42 -0.92 3.67
N ASN A 158 2.13 0.37 3.80
CA ASN A 158 1.58 0.99 5.00
C ASN A 158 0.04 0.96 5.01
N LEU A 159 -0.58 1.63 5.98
CA LEU A 159 -2.03 1.75 6.11
C LEU A 159 -2.74 2.31 4.86
N CYS A 160 -2.12 3.26 4.15
CA CYS A 160 -2.73 4.02 3.07
C CYS A 160 -2.21 3.65 1.67
N THR A 161 -1.46 2.55 1.57
CA THR A 161 -0.97 1.91 0.33
C THR A 161 0.05 2.67 -0.51
N GLU A 162 0.52 3.83 -0.06
CA GLU A 162 1.45 4.69 -0.80
C GLU A 162 2.94 4.43 -0.49
N ILE A 163 3.24 3.78 0.63
CA ILE A 163 4.63 3.57 1.08
C ILE A 163 5.07 2.15 0.82
N ILE A 164 6.18 2.02 0.09
CA ILE A 164 6.82 0.76 -0.25
C ILE A 164 8.25 0.81 0.30
N GLN A 165 8.42 0.29 1.51
CA GLN A 165 9.70 0.31 2.24
C GLN A 165 10.02 -1.07 2.81
N TYR A 166 11.30 -1.38 2.85
CA TYR A 166 11.82 -2.62 3.44
C TYR A 166 11.56 -2.68 4.95
N THR A 167 11.25 -3.87 5.44
CA THR A 167 11.11 -4.21 6.86
C THR A 167 11.69 -5.59 7.11
N ASP A 168 12.17 -5.83 8.32
CA ASP A 168 12.63 -7.13 8.79
C ASP A 168 12.35 -7.27 10.30
N GLU A 169 12.93 -8.30 10.93
CA GLU A 169 12.76 -8.56 12.37
C GLU A 169 13.31 -7.43 13.27
N GLU A 170 14.28 -6.66 12.79
CA GLU A 170 14.97 -5.61 13.53
C GLU A 170 14.61 -4.18 13.06
N GLU A 171 14.03 -4.04 11.86
CA GLU A 171 13.77 -2.77 11.19
C GLU A 171 12.27 -2.59 10.89
N VAL A 172 11.68 -1.61 11.57
CA VAL A 172 10.30 -1.18 11.31
C VAL A 172 10.33 0.10 10.49
N ALA A 173 9.83 0.05 9.26
CA ALA A 173 9.83 1.18 8.35
C ALA A 173 9.02 2.37 8.89
N VAL A 174 9.50 3.59 8.65
CA VAL A 174 8.86 4.83 9.11
C VAL A 174 8.64 5.76 7.93
N CYS A 175 7.47 6.40 7.91
CA CYS A 175 7.14 7.36 6.88
C CYS A 175 7.14 8.80 7.40
N ASN A 176 7.95 9.66 6.77
CA ASN A 176 7.99 11.10 7.02
C ASN A 176 7.29 11.80 5.85
N LEU A 177 6.09 12.34 6.08
CA LEU A 177 5.18 12.80 5.02
C LEU A 177 4.99 14.32 4.99
N ALA A 178 4.93 14.88 3.79
CA ALA A 178 4.39 16.21 3.53
C ALA A 178 3.61 16.22 2.21
N SER A 179 2.67 17.17 2.07
CA SER A 179 1.91 17.38 0.83
C SER A 179 2.12 18.78 0.29
N ILE A 180 2.38 18.89 -1.01
CA ILE A 180 2.46 20.17 -1.72
C ILE A 180 1.11 20.48 -2.37
N CYS A 181 0.52 21.63 -2.04
CA CYS A 181 -0.74 22.08 -2.62
C CYS A 181 -0.51 22.64 -4.04
N LEU A 182 -0.84 21.85 -5.06
CA LEU A 182 -0.58 22.15 -6.48
C LEU A 182 -1.30 23.42 -6.95
N ALA A 183 -2.49 23.70 -6.41
CA ALA A 183 -3.27 24.86 -6.79
C ALA A 183 -2.57 26.20 -6.46
N LYS A 184 -1.55 26.19 -5.59
CA LYS A 184 -0.70 27.34 -5.30
C LYS A 184 0.32 27.64 -6.41
N PHE A 185 0.49 26.77 -7.39
CA PHE A 185 1.43 27.01 -8.49
C PHE A 185 0.73 27.48 -9.77
N VAL A 186 -0.59 27.73 -9.71
CA VAL A 186 -1.32 28.34 -10.83
C VAL A 186 -1.22 29.87 -10.75
N VAL A 187 -0.51 30.46 -11.71
CA VAL A 187 -0.24 31.91 -11.82
C VAL A 187 -1.15 32.55 -12.86
N THR A 188 -1.64 33.76 -12.57
CA THR A 188 -2.70 34.44 -13.33
C THR A 188 -2.43 35.94 -13.40
N GLU A 189 -3.11 36.67 -14.29
CA GLU A 189 -2.89 38.12 -14.53
C GLU A 189 -3.03 39.01 -13.27
N ARG A 190 -3.70 38.55 -12.21
CA ARG A 190 -3.86 39.31 -10.95
C ARG A 190 -2.70 39.11 -9.96
N GLY A 191 -1.64 38.38 -10.32
CA GLY A 191 -0.47 38.17 -9.46
C GLY A 191 -0.77 37.36 -8.18
N ARG A 192 -1.94 36.73 -8.06
CA ARG A 192 -2.31 35.80 -6.98
C ARG A 192 -3.08 34.61 -7.51
N TYR A 193 -3.00 33.52 -6.76
CA TYR A 193 -3.59 32.19 -7.04
C TYR A 193 -5.02 32.23 -7.60
N GLY A 194 -5.21 31.80 -8.86
CA GLY A 194 -6.52 31.56 -9.50
C GLY A 194 -6.90 32.55 -10.61
N SER A 195 -7.46 32.03 -11.71
CA SER A 195 -7.93 32.80 -12.87
C SER A 195 -9.36 32.39 -13.13
N THR A 196 -10.21 33.38 -13.37
CA THR A 196 -11.55 33.17 -13.93
C THR A 196 -11.56 33.27 -15.45
N THR A 197 -10.40 33.50 -16.08
CA THR A 197 -10.27 33.69 -17.52
C THR A 197 -9.42 32.56 -18.12
N PRO A 198 -10.03 31.66 -18.91
CA PRO A 198 -9.32 30.61 -19.65
C PRO A 198 -8.24 31.21 -20.57
N GLY A 199 -7.07 30.57 -20.66
CA GLY A 199 -5.95 30.99 -21.51
C GLY A 199 -5.03 32.07 -20.93
N LYS A 200 -5.30 32.56 -19.72
CA LYS A 200 -4.50 33.60 -19.01
C LYS A 200 -3.87 33.09 -17.71
N ALA A 201 -3.87 31.78 -17.51
CA ALA A 201 -3.27 31.10 -16.36
C ALA A 201 -2.26 30.06 -16.83
N TYR A 202 -1.15 29.92 -16.11
CA TYR A 202 -0.14 28.88 -16.36
C TYR A 202 0.29 28.23 -15.04
N PHE A 203 0.91 27.07 -15.14
CA PHE A 203 1.46 26.34 -13.99
C PHE A 203 2.96 26.64 -13.84
N ASP A 204 3.36 27.14 -12.67
CA ASP A 204 4.73 27.53 -12.36
C ASP A 204 5.55 26.34 -11.82
N HIS A 205 6.13 25.58 -12.75
CA HIS A 205 6.99 24.44 -12.43
C HIS A 205 8.29 24.84 -11.72
N GLU A 206 8.83 26.04 -11.99
CA GLU A 206 10.05 26.49 -11.32
C GLU A 206 9.81 26.74 -9.84
N GLN A 207 8.69 27.37 -9.50
CA GLN A 207 8.31 27.61 -8.12
C GLN A 207 7.96 26.30 -7.41
N LEU A 208 7.30 25.35 -8.08
CA LEU A 208 7.07 24.00 -7.55
C LEU A 208 8.39 23.32 -7.20
N HIS A 209 9.36 23.35 -8.12
CA HIS A 209 10.67 22.75 -7.91
C HIS A 209 11.44 23.38 -6.74
N LYS A 210 11.38 24.72 -6.59
CA LYS A 210 11.96 25.43 -5.43
C LYS A 210 11.33 24.96 -4.11
N VAL A 211 10.00 24.87 -4.05
CA VAL A 211 9.27 24.42 -2.84
C VAL A 211 9.55 22.95 -2.53
N ALA A 212 9.56 22.08 -3.54
CA ALA A 212 9.87 20.66 -3.37
C ALA A 212 11.24 20.45 -2.70
N LYS A 213 12.28 21.19 -3.14
CA LYS A 213 13.61 21.15 -2.48
C LYS A 213 13.58 21.55 -1.01
N ILE A 214 12.75 22.53 -0.65
CA ILE A 214 12.59 22.96 0.74
C ILE A 214 11.90 21.86 1.55
N VAL A 215 10.82 21.29 1.03
CA VAL A 215 10.09 20.19 1.68
C VAL A 215 11.00 18.97 1.89
N THR A 216 11.81 18.58 0.90
CA THR A 216 12.79 17.50 1.05
C THR A 216 13.74 17.77 2.22
N LYS A 217 14.33 18.96 2.31
CA LYS A 217 15.23 19.34 3.42
C LYS A 217 14.52 19.34 4.78
N ASN A 218 13.25 19.74 4.81
CA ASN A 218 12.47 19.75 6.04
C ASN A 218 12.18 18.33 6.52
N LEU A 219 11.76 17.44 5.62
CA LEU A 219 11.50 16.03 5.95
C LEU A 219 12.78 15.31 6.39
N ASP A 220 13.91 15.59 5.75
CA ASP A 220 15.20 15.04 6.17
C ASP A 220 15.57 15.46 7.61
N LYS A 221 15.33 16.73 7.98
CA LYS A 221 15.52 17.20 9.38
C LYS A 221 14.55 16.53 10.35
N VAL A 222 13.32 16.24 9.93
CA VAL A 222 12.34 15.54 10.78
C VAL A 222 12.85 14.16 11.19
N ILE A 223 13.54 13.43 10.31
CA ILE A 223 14.15 12.12 10.65
C ILE A 223 15.07 12.25 11.87
N ASP A 224 15.82 13.35 11.96
CA ASP A 224 16.75 13.57 13.06
C ASP A 224 16.10 14.08 14.34
N ALA A 225 15.04 14.88 14.21
CA ALA A 225 14.31 15.47 15.32
C ALA A 225 13.20 14.56 15.91
N ASN A 226 12.77 13.53 15.18
CA ASN A 226 11.64 12.70 15.57
C ASN A 226 11.92 11.87 16.83
N LEU A 227 10.89 11.71 17.67
CA LEU A 227 10.89 10.76 18.78
C LEU A 227 10.30 9.44 18.31
N TYR A 228 11.12 8.39 18.31
CA TYR A 228 10.71 7.07 17.84
C TYR A 228 10.13 6.25 18.99
N PRO A 229 8.97 5.59 18.80
CA PRO A 229 8.32 4.80 19.86
C PRO A 229 9.02 3.45 20.11
N ILE A 230 9.79 2.94 19.14
CA ILE A 230 10.53 1.68 19.23
C ILE A 230 11.88 1.81 18.53
N ASP A 231 12.88 1.04 18.96
CA ASP A 231 14.25 1.12 18.45
C ASP A 231 14.36 0.69 16.99
N GLY A 232 13.62 -0.33 16.56
CA GLY A 232 13.61 -0.77 15.16
C GLY A 232 13.15 0.33 14.20
N ALA A 233 12.23 1.20 14.63
CA ALA A 233 11.79 2.37 13.87
C ALA A 233 12.89 3.42 13.73
N LYS A 234 13.62 3.68 14.82
CA LYS A 234 14.78 4.59 14.80
C LYS A 234 15.89 4.06 13.91
N LYS A 235 16.19 2.76 14.02
CA LYS A 235 17.22 2.08 13.23
C LYS A 235 16.92 2.19 11.73
N SER A 236 15.74 1.78 11.30
CA SER A 236 15.32 1.83 9.90
C SER A 236 15.38 3.25 9.32
N ASN A 237 14.75 4.23 10.00
CA ASN A 237 14.65 5.59 9.49
C ASN A 237 16.02 6.30 9.45
N ARG A 238 16.92 6.04 10.42
CA ARG A 238 18.27 6.61 10.41
C ARG A 238 19.18 5.99 9.35
N ARG A 239 19.01 4.70 9.07
CA ARG A 239 19.82 3.96 8.10
C ARG A 239 19.48 4.32 6.65
N HIS A 240 18.18 4.37 6.33
CA HIS A 240 17.71 4.48 4.94
C HIS A 240 17.15 5.87 4.59
N ARG A 241 16.85 6.68 5.60
CA ARG A 241 16.33 8.06 5.51
C ARG A 241 15.24 8.30 4.46
N PRO A 242 14.19 7.45 4.38
CA PRO A 242 13.16 7.65 3.37
C PRO A 242 12.26 8.85 3.72
N VAL A 243 11.81 9.55 2.68
CA VAL A 243 10.85 10.67 2.79
C VAL A 243 9.74 10.51 1.75
N GLY A 244 8.51 10.89 2.11
CA GLY A 244 7.36 10.86 1.20
C GLY A 244 6.83 12.27 0.96
N ILE A 245 6.93 12.72 -0.30
CA ILE A 245 6.35 14.00 -0.73
C ILE A 245 5.16 13.69 -1.62
N GLY A 246 3.97 13.95 -1.10
CA GLY A 246 2.72 13.86 -1.85
C GLY A 246 2.27 15.22 -2.39
N VAL A 247 1.11 15.20 -3.02
CA VAL A 247 0.45 16.40 -3.56
C VAL A 247 -0.99 16.48 -3.10
N SER A 248 -1.56 17.69 -3.15
CA SER A 248 -2.98 17.96 -2.90
C SER A 248 -3.48 19.03 -3.85
N GLY A 249 -4.80 19.12 -4.06
CA GLY A 249 -5.40 20.14 -4.93
C GLY A 249 -5.12 19.95 -6.42
N LEU A 250 -4.93 18.72 -6.89
CA LEU A 250 -4.78 18.42 -8.33
C LEU A 250 -6.04 18.81 -9.12
N ALA A 251 -7.22 18.44 -8.61
CA ALA A 251 -8.50 18.81 -9.23
C ALA A 251 -8.68 20.34 -9.28
N ASP A 252 -8.41 21.05 -8.18
CA ASP A 252 -8.42 22.51 -8.14
C ASP A 252 -7.45 23.14 -9.13
N THR A 253 -6.28 22.54 -9.33
CA THR A 253 -5.27 22.99 -10.30
C THR A 253 -5.84 22.93 -11.71
N PHE A 254 -6.42 21.79 -12.09
CA PHE A 254 -7.06 21.62 -13.40
C PHE A 254 -8.22 22.59 -13.60
N LEU A 255 -9.09 22.75 -12.59
CA LEU A 255 -10.20 23.71 -12.65
C LEU A 255 -9.71 25.14 -12.87
N ARG A 256 -8.66 25.57 -12.15
CA ARG A 256 -8.08 26.93 -12.27
C ARG A 256 -7.41 27.18 -13.62
N LEU A 257 -6.94 26.13 -14.28
CA LEU A 257 -6.36 26.18 -15.63
C LEU A 257 -7.40 26.00 -16.74
N GLY A 258 -8.67 25.74 -16.39
CA GLY A 258 -9.71 25.43 -17.37
C GLY A 258 -9.48 24.10 -18.09
N LEU A 259 -8.84 23.13 -17.42
CA LEU A 259 -8.54 21.81 -17.97
C LEU A 259 -9.55 20.78 -17.44
N PRO A 260 -10.33 20.11 -18.29
CA PRO A 260 -11.06 18.92 -17.87
C PRO A 260 -10.09 17.83 -17.43
N PHE A 261 -10.44 17.09 -16.36
CA PHE A 261 -9.54 16.10 -15.75
C PHE A 261 -9.05 15.04 -16.74
N ALA A 262 -9.92 14.56 -17.63
CA ALA A 262 -9.61 13.55 -18.63
C ALA A 262 -9.05 14.12 -19.95
N SER A 263 -8.75 15.43 -20.03
CA SER A 263 -8.23 16.05 -21.25
C SER A 263 -6.76 15.70 -21.50
N LYS A 264 -6.35 15.70 -22.77
CA LYS A 264 -4.94 15.48 -23.15
C LYS A 264 -3.99 16.47 -22.44
N LYS A 265 -4.41 17.74 -22.32
CA LYS A 265 -3.62 18.78 -21.63
C LYS A 265 -3.49 18.54 -20.12
N ALA A 266 -4.53 18.02 -19.46
CA ALA A 266 -4.44 17.64 -18.05
C ALA A 266 -3.50 16.45 -17.84
N LYS A 267 -3.51 15.49 -18.77
CA LYS A 267 -2.54 14.39 -18.79
C LYS A 267 -1.11 14.90 -18.98
N GLU A 268 -0.87 15.75 -19.97
CA GLU A 268 0.45 16.37 -20.23
C GLU A 268 0.97 17.18 -19.04
N LEU A 269 0.09 17.83 -18.26
CA LEU A 269 0.49 18.54 -17.03
C LEU A 269 0.76 17.60 -15.83
N ASN A 270 0.14 16.43 -15.83
CA ASN A 270 0.32 15.44 -14.76
C ASN A 270 1.63 14.65 -14.89
N GLU A 271 2.13 14.49 -16.13
CA GLU A 271 3.42 13.87 -16.45
C GLU A 271 4.60 14.78 -16.08
#